data_AF-A0A965JMW6-F1
#
_entry.id   AF-A0A965JMW6-F1
#
_cell.length_a   1.000
_cell.length_b   1.000
_cell.length_c   1.000
_cell.angle_alpha   90.00
_cell.angle_beta   90.00
_cell.angle_gamma   90.00
#
_symmetry.space_group_name_H-M   'P 1'
#
loop_
_entity.id
_entity.type
_entity.pdbx_description
1 polymer ?
#
loop_
_entity_poly.entity_id
_entity_poly.type
_entity_poly.pdbx_seq_one_letter_code
_entity_poly.pdbx_strand_id
1 'polypeptide(L)'
;MGETITLTAKDGVTISAYVATPKTKPRGGIVVLQEIFGVNHHIRAVTDLYASHGYLAIAPALYDRVEPGFEVGYLPPDIQRGSDVVQKVKREKTMLDIAAAIAYAKTAGKVGVVGYCWGGTMAYASACHLAGLSAAVGYYGGGIAAMKADTPQIPTILHFGELDKHIPMDNVNAI
;
A
#
# COMPACT_ATOMS: atom_id res chain seq x y z
N MET A 1 -8.75 17.77 3.19
CA MET A 1 -7.75 17.32 4.16
C MET A 1 -8.32 16.07 4.77
N GLY A 2 -7.58 14.97 4.69
CA GLY A 2 -8.02 13.69 5.25
C GLY A 2 -8.00 13.65 6.78
N GLU A 3 -8.58 12.59 7.31
CA GLU A 3 -8.70 12.29 8.73
C GLU A 3 -8.12 10.90 9.04
N THR A 4 -7.69 10.69 10.28
CA THR A 4 -7.23 9.37 10.73
C THR A 4 -8.39 8.62 11.37
N ILE A 5 -8.64 7.40 10.90
CA ILE A 5 -9.62 6.47 11.46
C ILE A 5 -8.92 5.22 12.00
N THR A 6 -9.67 4.39 12.72
CA THR A 6 -9.25 3.06 13.13
C THR A 6 -9.90 2.00 12.23
N LEU A 7 -9.10 1.09 11.68
CA LEU A 7 -9.57 -0.12 11.02
C LEU A 7 -9.42 -1.32 11.95
N THR A 8 -10.33 -2.28 11.85
CA THR A 8 -10.22 -3.57 12.54
C THR A 8 -9.99 -4.68 11.52
N ALA A 9 -8.85 -5.33 11.60
CA ALA A 9 -8.52 -6.49 10.78
C ALA A 9 -9.33 -7.72 11.20
N LYS A 10 -9.39 -8.73 10.32
CA LYS A 10 -10.15 -9.96 10.58
C LYS A 10 -9.68 -10.74 11.81
N ASP A 11 -8.41 -10.59 12.20
CA ASP A 11 -7.85 -11.18 13.41
C ASP A 11 -8.07 -10.32 14.68
N GLY A 12 -8.91 -9.29 14.61
CA GLY A 12 -9.30 -8.44 15.74
C GLY A 12 -8.30 -7.33 16.06
N VAL A 13 -7.13 -7.30 15.41
CA VAL A 13 -6.14 -6.24 15.59
C VAL A 13 -6.65 -4.96 14.96
N THR A 14 -6.47 -3.84 15.67
CA THR A 14 -6.78 -2.51 15.16
C THR A 14 -5.53 -1.80 14.69
N ILE A 15 -5.64 -1.11 13.55
CA ILE A 15 -4.59 -0.25 13.00
C ILE A 15 -5.17 1.11 12.64
N SER A 16 -4.35 2.14 12.62
CA SER A 16 -4.72 3.46 12.11
C SER A 16 -4.80 3.43 10.58
N ALA A 17 -5.60 4.32 9.99
CA ALA A 17 -5.60 4.58 8.57
C ALA A 17 -5.91 6.04 8.28
N TYR A 18 -5.14 6.65 7.38
CA TYR A 18 -5.43 7.99 6.88
C TYR A 18 -6.43 7.91 5.74
N VAL A 19 -7.54 8.65 5.81
CA VAL A 19 -8.62 8.64 4.82
C VAL A 19 -8.82 10.03 4.26
N ALA A 20 -8.79 10.16 2.94
CA ALA A 20 -9.17 11.38 2.24
C ALA A 20 -10.43 11.13 1.39
N THR A 21 -11.49 11.89 1.67
CA THR A 21 -12.77 11.80 0.97
C THR A 21 -12.91 12.92 -0.06
N PRO A 22 -13.34 12.63 -1.30
CA PRO A 22 -13.52 13.66 -2.32
C PRO A 22 -14.70 14.57 -1.97
N LYS A 23 -14.69 15.81 -2.46
CA LYS A 23 -15.80 16.76 -2.26
C LYS A 23 -17.08 16.38 -3.03
N THR A 24 -16.95 15.48 -4.01
CA THR A 24 -18.05 14.97 -4.84
C THR A 24 -18.38 13.53 -4.44
N LYS A 25 -19.44 12.96 -5.02
CA LYS A 25 -19.70 11.52 -4.93
C LYS A 25 -18.44 10.74 -5.37
N PRO A 26 -17.92 9.81 -4.56
CA PRO A 26 -16.75 9.02 -4.93
C PRO A 26 -16.98 8.23 -6.23
N ARG A 27 -15.97 8.23 -7.11
CA ARG A 27 -15.93 7.44 -8.35
C ARG A 27 -15.56 5.97 -8.09
N GLY A 28 -14.95 5.71 -6.94
CA GLY A 28 -14.38 4.45 -6.51
C GLY A 28 -13.54 4.65 -5.25
N GLY A 29 -13.03 3.54 -4.71
CA GLY A 29 -12.06 3.54 -3.62
C GLY A 29 -10.63 3.32 -4.13
N ILE A 30 -9.64 3.92 -3.46
CA ILE A 30 -8.21 3.67 -3.69
C ILE A 30 -7.56 3.34 -2.36
N VAL A 31 -6.92 2.17 -2.26
CA VAL A 31 -6.04 1.84 -1.15
C VAL A 31 -4.61 2.24 -1.53
N VAL A 32 -3.98 3.11 -0.73
CA VAL A 32 -2.62 3.62 -0.95
C VAL A 32 -1.68 2.93 0.03
N LEU A 33 -0.71 2.16 -0.47
CA LEU A 33 0.22 1.38 0.33
C LEU A 33 1.56 2.11 0.46
N GLN A 34 1.95 2.31 1.72
CA GLN A 34 3.15 3.03 2.13
C GLN A 34 4.47 2.42 1.67
N GLU A 35 5.50 3.26 1.64
CA GLU A 35 6.90 2.85 1.60
C GLU A 35 7.36 2.34 2.99
N ILE A 36 8.68 2.18 3.18
CA ILE A 36 9.30 1.77 4.44
C ILE A 36 9.21 2.81 5.57
N PHE A 37 8.63 3.98 5.29
CA PHE A 37 8.69 5.16 6.17
C PHE A 37 7.40 5.41 6.97
N GLY A 38 6.42 4.50 6.90
CA GLY A 38 5.10 4.74 7.51
C GLY A 38 4.12 5.46 6.57
N VAL A 39 2.94 5.78 7.10
CA VAL A 39 1.97 6.66 6.42
C VAL A 39 2.42 8.11 6.59
N ASN A 40 3.58 8.43 6.01
CA ASN A 40 4.24 9.70 6.22
C ASN A 40 3.61 10.85 5.41
N HIS A 41 4.20 12.05 5.48
CA HIS A 41 3.71 13.21 4.72
C HIS A 41 3.53 12.94 3.21
N HIS A 42 4.41 12.15 2.59
CA HIS A 42 4.29 11.80 1.17
C HIS A 42 3.07 10.91 0.92
N ILE A 43 2.89 9.85 1.71
CA ILE A 43 1.75 8.93 1.58
C ILE A 43 0.43 9.65 1.84
N ARG A 44 0.37 10.56 2.81
CA ARG A 44 -0.81 11.42 3.04
C ARG A 44 -1.08 12.32 1.84
N ALA A 45 -0.05 12.96 1.28
CA ALA A 45 -0.19 13.81 0.10
C ALA A 45 -0.68 13.03 -1.14
N VAL A 46 -0.20 11.81 -1.35
CA VAL A 46 -0.70 10.92 -2.42
C VAL A 46 -2.16 10.53 -2.17
N THR A 47 -2.53 10.24 -0.93
CA THR A 47 -3.92 9.92 -0.55
C THR A 47 -4.85 11.11 -0.83
N ASP A 48 -4.44 12.31 -0.42
CA ASP A 48 -5.16 13.56 -0.73
C ASP A 48 -5.25 13.82 -2.25
N LEU A 49 -4.20 13.49 -3.02
CA LEU A 49 -4.19 13.64 -4.48
C LEU A 49 -5.26 12.76 -5.14
N TYR A 50 -5.40 11.49 -4.76
CA TYR A 50 -6.48 10.64 -5.29
C TYR A 50 -7.86 11.17 -4.91
N ALA A 51 -8.01 11.71 -3.70
CA ALA A 51 -9.25 12.38 -3.29
C ALA A 51 -9.56 13.63 -4.12
N SER A 52 -8.55 14.42 -4.48
CA SER A 52 -8.72 15.56 -5.38
C SER A 52 -9.20 15.15 -6.78
N HIS A 53 -8.91 13.92 -7.22
CA HIS A 53 -9.36 13.33 -8.48
C HIS A 53 -10.71 12.59 -8.39
N GLY A 54 -11.39 12.68 -7.24
CA GLY A 54 -12.76 12.19 -7.06
C GLY A 54 -12.86 10.75 -6.51
N TYR A 55 -11.80 10.20 -5.93
CA TYR A 55 -11.81 8.87 -5.32
C TYR A 55 -11.82 8.96 -3.79
N LEU A 56 -12.50 8.05 -3.10
CA LEU A 56 -12.24 7.87 -1.67
C LEU A 56 -10.89 7.15 -1.56
N ALA A 57 -9.91 7.77 -0.91
CA ALA A 57 -8.57 7.23 -0.77
C ALA A 57 -8.26 6.91 0.69
N ILE A 58 -7.63 5.75 0.93
CA ILE A 58 -7.27 5.29 2.27
C ILE A 58 -5.85 4.71 2.30
N ALA A 59 -5.04 5.16 3.25
CA ALA A 59 -3.71 4.63 3.52
C ALA A 59 -3.67 3.94 4.89
N PRO A 60 -3.71 2.59 4.97
CA PRO A 60 -3.58 1.88 6.24
C PRO A 60 -2.15 1.96 6.79
N ALA A 61 -2.01 2.19 8.10
CA ALA A 61 -0.73 2.17 8.81
C ALA A 61 -0.27 0.73 9.05
N LEU A 62 0.34 0.13 8.03
CA LEU A 62 0.69 -1.30 8.00
C LEU A 62 1.78 -1.70 9.01
N TYR A 63 2.41 -0.72 9.64
CA TYR A 63 3.44 -0.94 10.67
C TYR A 63 2.89 -0.86 12.09
N ASP A 64 1.62 -0.51 12.28
CA ASP A 64 1.02 -0.41 13.62
C ASP A 64 1.06 -1.73 14.40
N ARG A 65 1.14 -2.87 13.71
CA ARG A 65 1.32 -4.19 14.35
C ARG A 65 2.67 -4.36 15.05
N VAL A 66 3.69 -3.64 14.59
CA VAL A 66 5.06 -3.69 15.10
C VAL A 66 5.33 -2.47 15.99
N GLU A 67 4.93 -1.30 15.52
CA GLU A 67 5.20 -0.02 16.15
C GLU A 67 4.08 0.98 15.78
N PRO A 68 3.06 1.12 16.65
CA PRO A 68 1.94 2.05 16.42
C PRO A 68 2.39 3.48 16.16
N GLY A 69 1.86 4.08 15.10
CA GLY A 69 2.16 5.46 14.72
C GLY A 69 3.56 5.65 14.12
N PHE A 70 4.20 4.57 13.68
CA PHE A 70 5.50 4.66 13.04
C PHE A 70 5.45 5.53 11.76
N GLU A 71 6.20 6.62 11.79
CA GLU A 71 6.47 7.49 10.67
C GLU A 71 7.89 8.04 10.81
N VAL A 72 8.65 8.03 9.72
CA VAL A 72 10.00 8.61 9.66
C VAL A 72 10.18 9.41 8.36
N GLY A 73 11.28 10.17 8.30
CA GLY A 73 11.69 10.91 7.11
C GLY A 73 12.37 10.02 6.06
N TYR A 74 13.20 10.65 5.24
CA TYR A 74 13.93 10.01 4.14
C TYR A 74 15.45 10.08 4.30
N LEU A 75 15.95 10.49 5.46
CA LEU A 75 17.39 10.59 5.70
C LEU A 75 17.99 9.18 5.91
N PRO A 76 19.32 9.00 5.78
CA PRO A 76 19.93 7.67 5.95
C PRO A 76 19.56 6.94 7.27
N PRO A 77 19.47 7.61 8.44
CA PRO A 77 19.00 6.96 9.66
C PRO A 77 17.53 6.50 9.58
N ASP A 78 16.68 7.24 8.87
CA ASP A 78 15.27 6.90 8.66
C ASP A 78 15.12 5.68 7.74
N ILE A 79 15.97 5.59 6.71
CA ILE A 79 16.03 4.43 5.81
C ILE A 79 16.38 3.17 6.61
N GLN A 80 17.40 3.25 7.47
CA GLN A 80 17.75 2.13 8.35
C GLN A 80 16.58 1.77 9.26
N ARG A 81 15.96 2.76 9.90
CA ARG A 81 14.86 2.52 10.83
C ARG A 81 13.64 1.90 10.14
N GLY A 82 13.29 2.36 8.95
CA GLY A 82 12.23 1.82 8.12
C GLY A 82 12.51 0.37 7.72
N SER A 83 13.74 0.07 7.31
CA SER A 83 14.18 -1.29 7.01
C SER A 83 14.02 -2.22 8.23
N ASP A 84 14.44 -1.77 9.42
CA ASP A 84 14.33 -2.55 10.66
C ASP A 84 12.86 -2.86 11.03
N VAL A 85 11.94 -1.94 10.75
CA VAL A 85 10.49 -2.16 10.96
C VAL A 85 9.96 -3.17 9.95
N VAL A 86 10.25 -2.98 8.66
CA VAL A 86 9.80 -3.89 7.59
C VAL A 86 10.21 -5.34 7.84
N GLN A 87 11.43 -5.57 8.35
CA GLN A 87 11.91 -6.93 8.67
C GLN A 87 11.09 -7.64 9.76
N LYS A 88 10.41 -6.88 10.62
CA LYS A 88 9.56 -7.43 11.71
C LYS A 88 8.12 -7.66 11.26
N VAL A 89 7.71 -7.05 10.14
CA VAL A 89 6.36 -7.17 9.59
C VAL A 89 6.20 -8.54 8.94
N LYS A 90 5.09 -9.22 9.25
CA LYS A 90 4.72 -10.49 8.64
C LYS A 90 3.73 -10.25 7.51
N ARG A 91 4.09 -10.64 6.28
CA ARG A 91 3.26 -10.42 5.09
C ARG A 91 1.84 -10.94 5.29
N GLU A 92 1.67 -12.14 5.84
CA GLU A 92 0.34 -12.74 6.07
C GLU A 92 -0.54 -11.88 6.97
N LYS A 93 0.05 -11.19 7.94
CA LYS A 93 -0.66 -10.26 8.83
C LYS A 93 -0.95 -8.93 8.15
N THR A 94 -0.01 -8.40 7.39
CA THR A 94 -0.21 -7.21 6.55
C THR A 94 -1.34 -7.40 5.55
N MET A 95 -1.48 -8.59 4.97
CA MET A 95 -2.60 -8.89 4.06
C MET A 95 -3.97 -8.75 4.73
N LEU A 96 -4.08 -9.02 6.03
CA LEU A 96 -5.33 -8.82 6.78
C LEU A 96 -5.66 -7.34 6.95
N ASP A 97 -4.64 -6.51 7.16
CA ASP A 97 -4.79 -5.06 7.29
C ASP A 97 -5.19 -4.41 5.97
N ILE A 98 -4.55 -4.83 4.86
CA ILE A 98 -4.91 -4.38 3.52
C ILE A 98 -6.35 -4.81 3.20
N ALA A 99 -6.74 -6.04 3.56
CA ALA A 99 -8.13 -6.50 3.37
C ALA A 99 -9.14 -5.64 4.15
N ALA A 100 -8.80 -5.17 5.35
CA ALA A 100 -9.65 -4.24 6.11
C ALA A 100 -9.77 -2.88 5.40
N ALA A 101 -8.67 -2.37 4.86
CA ALA A 101 -8.67 -1.13 4.06
C ALA A 101 -9.49 -1.28 2.77
N ILE A 102 -9.40 -2.42 2.09
CA ILE A 102 -10.21 -2.74 0.91
C ILE A 102 -11.70 -2.75 1.27
N ALA A 103 -12.07 -3.39 2.38
CA ALA A 103 -13.45 -3.44 2.84
C ALA A 103 -14.01 -2.03 3.13
N TYR A 104 -13.22 -1.17 3.78
CA TYR A 104 -13.58 0.23 4.00
C TYR A 104 -13.74 0.98 2.67
N ALA A 105 -12.77 0.87 1.77
CA ALA A 105 -12.78 1.53 0.46
C ALA A 105 -13.94 1.06 -0.44
N LYS A 106 -14.45 -0.16 -0.24
CA LYS A 106 -15.56 -0.73 -1.00
C LYS A 106 -16.87 0.07 -0.85
N THR A 107 -17.02 0.81 0.24
CA THR A 107 -18.16 1.72 0.44
C THR A 107 -18.27 2.79 -0.65
N ALA A 108 -17.17 3.09 -1.35
CA ALA A 108 -17.11 4.01 -2.47
C ALA A 108 -17.24 3.36 -3.87
N GLY A 109 -17.46 2.03 -3.95
CA GLY A 109 -17.67 1.31 -5.21
C GLY A 109 -16.52 0.37 -5.58
N LYS A 110 -16.06 0.41 -6.84
CA LYS A 110 -14.89 -0.38 -7.29
C LYS A 110 -13.63 0.12 -6.59
N VAL A 111 -12.74 -0.79 -6.21
CA VAL A 111 -11.54 -0.46 -5.42
C VAL A 111 -10.28 -0.77 -6.21
N GLY A 112 -9.39 0.20 -6.35
CA GLY A 112 -8.02 -0.01 -6.80
C GLY A 112 -7.05 -0.05 -5.62
N VAL A 113 -5.88 -0.67 -5.82
CA VAL A 113 -4.75 -0.57 -4.89
C VAL A 113 -3.56 0.02 -5.62
N VAL A 114 -2.86 0.95 -5.00
CA VAL A 114 -1.59 1.50 -5.46
C VAL A 114 -0.57 1.42 -4.34
N GLY A 115 0.67 1.08 -4.64
CA GLY A 115 1.73 1.05 -3.65
C GLY A 115 3.09 1.46 -4.18
N TYR A 116 3.94 1.94 -3.28
CA TYR A 116 5.26 2.49 -3.58
C TYR A 116 6.34 1.74 -2.81
N CYS A 117 7.44 1.38 -3.47
CA CYS A 117 8.56 0.63 -2.88
C CYS A 117 8.07 -0.69 -2.26
N TRP A 118 8.22 -0.86 -0.94
CA TRP A 118 7.66 -1.98 -0.21
C TRP A 118 6.14 -2.11 -0.43
N GLY A 119 5.41 -0.98 -0.43
CA GLY A 119 3.99 -0.94 -0.78
C GLY A 119 3.70 -1.41 -2.20
N GLY A 120 4.60 -1.20 -3.16
CA GLY A 120 4.47 -1.70 -4.54
C GLY A 120 4.55 -3.23 -4.59
N THR A 121 5.43 -3.81 -3.78
CA THR A 121 5.49 -5.25 -3.54
C THR A 121 4.18 -5.77 -2.93
N MET A 122 3.64 -5.05 -1.95
CA MET A 122 2.37 -5.41 -1.30
C MET A 122 1.16 -5.22 -2.22
N ALA A 123 1.19 -4.28 -3.16
CA ALA A 123 0.15 -4.09 -4.17
C ALA A 123 0.09 -5.27 -5.14
N TYR A 124 1.25 -5.77 -5.59
CA TYR A 124 1.33 -7.01 -6.37
C TYR A 124 0.80 -8.21 -5.58
N ALA A 125 1.27 -8.40 -4.34
CA ALA A 125 0.77 -9.48 -3.48
C ALA A 125 -0.75 -9.40 -3.26
N SER A 126 -1.30 -8.18 -3.13
CA SER A 126 -2.73 -7.95 -3.02
C SER A 126 -3.49 -8.32 -4.28
N ALA A 127 -2.93 -8.04 -5.45
CA ALA A 127 -3.52 -8.43 -6.73
C ALA A 127 -3.57 -9.95 -6.92
N CYS A 128 -2.59 -10.67 -6.39
CA CYS A 128 -2.54 -12.14 -6.45
C CYS A 128 -3.47 -12.81 -5.42
N HIS A 129 -3.55 -12.26 -4.21
CA HIS A 129 -4.06 -13.01 -3.05
C HIS A 129 -5.31 -12.43 -2.38
N LEU A 130 -5.73 -11.20 -2.70
CA LEU A 130 -6.89 -10.55 -2.08
C LEU A 130 -8.05 -10.37 -3.05
N ALA A 131 -9.26 -10.59 -2.52
CA ALA A 131 -10.51 -10.32 -3.22
C ALA A 131 -10.98 -8.86 -3.00
N GLY A 132 -11.91 -8.41 -3.84
CA GLY A 132 -12.60 -7.12 -3.69
C GLY A 132 -11.95 -5.95 -4.44
N LEU A 133 -10.72 -6.14 -4.92
CA LEU A 133 -10.00 -5.22 -5.80
C LEU A 133 -10.47 -5.34 -7.26
N SER A 134 -10.25 -4.28 -8.04
CA SER A 134 -10.59 -4.19 -9.47
C SER A 134 -9.37 -3.83 -10.34
N ALA A 135 -8.32 -3.27 -9.75
CA ALA A 135 -7.05 -3.00 -10.41
C ALA A 135 -5.93 -2.84 -9.36
N ALA A 136 -4.69 -3.11 -9.75
CA ALA A 136 -3.51 -2.91 -8.92
C ALA A 136 -2.41 -2.15 -9.66
N VAL A 137 -1.71 -1.27 -8.94
CA VAL A 137 -0.58 -0.48 -9.45
C VAL A 137 0.59 -0.62 -8.46
N GLY A 138 1.73 -1.09 -8.96
CA GLY A 138 2.96 -1.19 -8.17
C GLY A 138 4.04 -0.25 -8.71
N TYR A 139 4.58 0.61 -7.87
CA TYR A 139 5.75 1.43 -8.19
C TYR A 139 6.99 0.86 -7.48
N TYR A 140 8.01 0.50 -8.28
CA TYR A 140 9.34 0.05 -7.85
C TYR A 140 9.30 -0.97 -6.69
N GLY A 141 8.50 -2.02 -6.87
CA GLY A 141 8.34 -3.10 -5.90
C GLY A 141 9.48 -4.12 -5.94
N GLY A 142 10.51 -3.94 -5.11
CA GLY A 142 11.71 -4.77 -5.14
C GLY A 142 11.51 -6.25 -4.75
N GLY A 143 10.42 -6.59 -4.06
CA GLY A 143 10.13 -7.98 -3.67
C GLY A 143 9.30 -8.76 -4.68
N ILE A 144 8.87 -8.17 -5.80
CA ILE A 144 7.93 -8.80 -6.73
C ILE A 144 8.54 -10.02 -7.43
N ALA A 145 9.81 -9.97 -7.84
CA ALA A 145 10.47 -11.09 -8.51
C ALA A 145 10.54 -12.37 -7.66
N ALA A 146 10.55 -12.24 -6.33
CA ALA A 146 10.47 -13.38 -5.41
C ALA A 146 9.06 -14.04 -5.41
N MET A 147 8.06 -13.36 -5.93
CA MET A 147 6.67 -13.81 -6.09
C MET A 147 6.31 -14.05 -7.56
N LYS A 148 7.29 -14.24 -8.45
CA LYS A 148 7.05 -14.47 -9.89
C LYS A 148 6.21 -15.71 -10.22
N ALA A 149 6.08 -16.65 -9.26
CA ALA A 149 5.20 -17.81 -9.41
C ALA A 149 3.73 -17.48 -9.10
N ASP A 150 3.46 -16.35 -8.42
CA ASP A 150 2.11 -15.90 -8.13
C ASP A 150 1.52 -15.21 -9.36
N THR A 151 0.23 -15.40 -9.61
CA THR A 151 -0.47 -14.78 -10.75
C THR A 151 -1.50 -13.75 -10.25
N PRO A 152 -1.42 -12.48 -10.71
CA PRO A 152 -2.44 -11.48 -10.40
C PRO A 152 -3.82 -11.91 -10.91
N GLN A 153 -4.84 -11.79 -10.06
CA GLN A 153 -6.23 -12.16 -10.38
C GLN A 153 -7.04 -10.97 -10.96
N ILE A 154 -6.40 -9.82 -11.11
CA ILE A 154 -6.98 -8.56 -11.57
C ILE A 154 -5.99 -7.80 -12.47
N PRO A 155 -6.47 -6.87 -13.32
CA PRO A 155 -5.58 -6.01 -14.10
C PRO A 155 -4.53 -5.33 -13.23
N THR A 156 -3.26 -5.55 -13.56
CA THR A 156 -2.13 -5.10 -12.75
C THR A 156 -1.10 -4.42 -13.66
N ILE A 157 -0.64 -3.23 -13.25
CA ILE A 157 0.44 -2.50 -13.91
C ILE A 157 1.58 -2.26 -12.94
N LEU A 158 2.81 -2.52 -13.38
CA LEU A 158 4.02 -2.37 -12.59
C LEU A 158 4.95 -1.37 -13.26
N HIS A 159 5.50 -0.44 -12.48
CA HIS A 159 6.41 0.60 -12.93
C HIS A 159 7.77 0.40 -12.29
N PHE A 160 8.82 0.21 -13.09
CA PHE A 160 10.20 0.05 -12.63
C PHE A 160 11.10 1.10 -13.28
N GLY A 161 12.10 1.56 -12.53
CA GLY A 161 13.13 2.44 -13.05
C GLY A 161 14.32 1.62 -13.56
N GLU A 162 14.70 1.82 -14.81
CA GLU A 162 15.83 1.11 -15.45
C GLU A 162 17.15 1.26 -14.68
N LEU A 163 17.33 2.38 -13.97
CA LEU A 163 18.55 2.71 -13.22
C LEU A 163 18.47 2.39 -11.72
N ASP A 164 17.40 1.73 -11.25
CA ASP A 164 17.29 1.36 -9.84
C ASP A 164 18.21 0.17 -9.52
N LYS A 165 19.32 0.47 -8.85
CA LYS A 165 20.31 -0.54 -8.46
C LYS A 165 19.79 -1.56 -7.44
N HIS A 166 18.69 -1.28 -6.74
CA HIS A 166 18.07 -2.23 -5.81
C HIS A 166 17.14 -3.23 -6.51
N ILE A 167 16.76 -2.95 -7.76
CA ILE A 167 15.88 -3.81 -8.56
C ILE A 167 16.53 -4.03 -9.94
N PRO A 168 17.51 -4.95 -10.04
CA PRO A 168 18.15 -5.24 -11.32
C PRO A 168 17.13 -5.62 -12.40
N MET A 169 17.39 -5.23 -13.66
CA MET A 169 16.48 -5.53 -14.76
C MET A 169 16.25 -7.04 -14.98
N ASP A 170 17.18 -7.90 -14.57
CA ASP A 170 16.96 -9.35 -14.57
C ASP A 170 15.80 -9.77 -13.67
N ASN A 171 15.62 -9.08 -12.53
CA ASN A 171 14.46 -9.29 -11.67
C ASN A 171 13.17 -8.79 -12.34
N VAL A 172 13.24 -7.64 -13.03
CA VAL A 172 12.09 -7.06 -13.74
C VAL A 172 11.64 -7.96 -14.89
N ASN A 173 12.58 -8.45 -15.69
CA ASN A 173 12.33 -9.32 -16.85
C ASN A 173 11.83 -10.72 -16.46
N ALA A 174 11.96 -11.10 -15.18
CA ALA A 174 11.53 -12.40 -14.66
C ALA A 174 10.08 -12.40 -14.12
N ILE A 175 9.42 -11.24 -14.07
CA ILE A 175 8.02 -11.05 -13.65
C ILE A 175 7.13 -11.12 -14.89
#